data_AF-A0A127ZFV3-F1
#
_entry.id   AF-A0A127ZFV3-F1
#
_cell.length_a   1.000
_cell.length_b   1.000
_cell.length_c   1.000
_cell.angle_alpha   90.00
_cell.angle_beta   90.00
_cell.angle_gamma   90.00
#
_symmetry.space_group_name_H-M   'P 1'
#
loop_
_entity.id
_entity.type
_entity.pdbx_description
1 polymer ?
#
loop_
_entity_poly.entity_id
_entity_poly.type
_entity_poly.pdbx_seq_one_letter_code
_entity_poly.pdbx_strand_id
1 'polypeptide(L)'
;NSRYDPLIRFILKEGLGQPALRGKTDESWWENVSEGWSACQRKGLDLDSLMQVEEGQLTFSSMVEDPGRVDDTDLPLCPYLWTKPMHSLVCKYAFTSPVPAWEPTDSTRGAEAQPSSTPLPEPELDEPEYVGRIERDKVIHKQLAKAGLRLAAVLNTLLLPADADGSW
;
A
#
# COMPACT_ATOMS: atom_id res chain seq x y z
N ASN A 1 -3.91 0.30 26.76
CA ASN A 1 -3.97 -0.72 25.70
C ASN A 1 -4.24 -0.06 24.37
N SER A 2 -3.33 -0.19 23.40
CA SER A 2 -3.57 0.28 22.03
C SER A 2 -4.61 -0.62 21.37
N ARG A 3 -5.65 -0.04 20.76
CA ARG A 3 -6.73 -0.79 20.10
C ARG A 3 -6.22 -1.71 18.97
N TYR A 4 -5.05 -1.41 18.40
CA TYR A 4 -4.51 -2.12 17.24
C TYR A 4 -3.42 -3.15 17.58
N ASP A 5 -2.93 -3.19 18.83
CA ASP A 5 -1.85 -4.10 19.23
C ASP A 5 -2.16 -5.59 18.92
N PRO A 6 -3.37 -6.12 19.17
CA PRO A 6 -3.71 -7.48 18.77
C PRO A 6 -3.62 -7.73 17.27
N LEU A 7 -4.11 -6.78 16.45
CA LEU A 7 -4.08 -6.88 14.99
C LEU A 7 -2.64 -6.88 14.45
N ILE A 8 -1.80 -5.99 14.98
CA ILE A 8 -0.39 -5.92 14.56
C ILE A 8 0.33 -7.23 14.91
N ARG A 9 0.16 -7.75 16.14
CA ARG A 9 0.76 -9.03 16.52
C ARG A 9 0.27 -10.19 15.66
N PHE A 10 -1.00 -10.20 15.29
CA PHE A 10 -1.56 -11.20 14.39
C PHE A 10 -0.91 -11.15 13.00
N ILE A 11 -0.74 -9.95 12.42
CA ILE A 11 -0.03 -9.76 11.15
C ILE A 11 1.42 -10.25 11.23
N LEU A 12 2.12 -9.90 12.31
CA LEU A 12 3.53 -10.29 12.49
C LEU A 12 3.68 -11.80 12.65
N LYS A 13 2.84 -12.43 13.47
CA LYS A 13 2.91 -13.86 13.76
C LYS A 13 2.45 -14.72 12.58
N GLU A 14 1.23 -14.52 12.10
CA GLU A 14 0.62 -15.38 11.07
C GLU A 14 1.01 -14.94 9.65
N GLY A 15 1.19 -13.64 9.44
CA GLY A 15 1.54 -13.09 8.14
C GLY A 15 3.03 -13.18 7.81
N LEU A 16 3.89 -12.75 8.75
CA LEU A 16 5.35 -12.71 8.55
C LEU A 16 6.11 -13.84 9.27
N GLY A 17 5.41 -14.72 9.99
CA GLY A 17 6.05 -15.87 10.64
C GLY A 17 6.92 -15.51 11.84
N GLN A 18 6.69 -14.35 12.46
CA GLN A 18 7.48 -13.97 13.64
C GLN A 18 7.24 -14.97 14.77
N PRO A 19 8.29 -15.64 15.24
CA PRO A 19 8.13 -16.74 16.17
C PRO A 19 7.81 -16.21 17.56
N ALA A 20 6.77 -16.76 18.19
CA ALA A 20 6.44 -16.42 19.58
C ALA A 20 7.49 -16.94 20.58
N LEU A 21 8.29 -17.93 20.18
CA LEU A 21 9.37 -18.53 20.95
C LEU A 21 10.62 -18.66 20.08
N ARG A 22 11.78 -18.27 20.61
CA ARG A 22 13.06 -18.31 19.88
C ARG A 22 13.34 -19.73 19.36
N GLY A 23 13.53 -19.87 18.05
CA GLY A 23 13.89 -21.14 17.40
C GLY A 23 12.73 -22.00 16.89
N LYS A 24 11.48 -21.54 16.99
CA LYS A 24 10.33 -22.22 16.39
C LYS A 24 9.84 -21.47 15.15
N THR A 25 10.05 -22.03 13.96
CA THR A 25 9.50 -21.48 12.72
C THR A 25 8.06 -21.97 12.56
N ASP A 26 7.11 -21.05 12.52
CA ASP A 26 5.72 -21.34 12.17
C ASP A 26 5.51 -20.97 10.68
N GLU A 27 4.67 -21.74 9.97
CA GLU A 27 4.32 -21.47 8.57
C GLU A 27 3.62 -20.11 8.47
N SER A 28 4.08 -19.24 7.56
CA SER A 28 3.51 -17.90 7.39
C SER A 28 2.91 -17.67 6.02
N TRP A 29 1.92 -16.78 5.93
CA TRP A 29 1.21 -16.53 4.68
C TRP A 29 2.08 -15.93 3.57
N TRP A 30 3.16 -15.22 3.93
CA TRP A 30 3.93 -14.40 3.00
C TRP A 30 5.44 -14.59 3.07
N GLU A 31 5.93 -15.67 3.70
CA GLU A 31 7.36 -15.95 3.88
C GLU A 31 8.16 -15.71 2.60
N ASN A 32 7.79 -16.41 1.53
CA ASN A 32 8.48 -16.45 0.24
C ASN A 32 8.37 -15.17 -0.61
N VAL A 33 7.46 -14.26 -0.26
CA VAL A 33 7.23 -13.03 -1.03
C VAL A 33 7.64 -11.78 -0.27
N SER A 34 7.80 -11.86 1.05
CA SER A 34 8.02 -10.70 1.92
C SER A 34 9.43 -10.12 1.81
N GLU A 35 10.44 -10.94 1.48
CA GLU A 35 11.84 -10.54 1.35
C GLU A 35 12.04 -9.36 0.38
N GLY A 36 11.26 -9.30 -0.70
CA GLY A 36 11.36 -8.25 -1.72
C GLY A 36 10.48 -7.02 -1.49
N TRP A 37 9.71 -6.94 -0.40
CA TRP A 37 8.69 -5.88 -0.25
C TRP A 37 9.26 -4.48 0.06
N SER A 38 10.41 -4.43 0.72
CA SER A 38 11.16 -3.21 1.02
C SER A 38 12.02 -2.76 -0.16
N ALA A 39 12.33 -3.66 -1.11
CA ALA A 39 13.23 -3.37 -2.19
C ALA A 39 12.70 -2.22 -3.07
N CYS A 40 13.60 -1.30 -3.38
CA CYS A 40 13.42 -0.40 -4.51
C CYS A 40 14.35 -0.85 -5.64
N GLN A 41 13.79 -1.46 -6.69
CA GLN A 41 14.54 -1.77 -7.90
C GLN A 41 14.71 -0.49 -8.73
N ARG A 42 15.61 0.40 -8.30
CA ARG A 42 16.07 1.48 -9.17
C ARG A 42 16.85 0.85 -10.30
N LYS A 43 16.47 1.12 -11.55
CA LYS A 43 17.43 1.00 -12.65
C LYS A 43 18.48 2.05 -12.36
N GLY A 44 19.70 1.63 -12.07
CA GLY A 44 20.78 2.51 -11.63
C GLY A 44 20.92 3.70 -12.57
N LEU A 45 20.61 4.89 -12.05
CA LEU A 45 21.15 6.11 -12.59
C LEU A 45 22.55 6.25 -12.00
N ASP A 46 23.51 6.29 -12.91
CA ASP A 46 24.93 6.42 -12.66
C ASP A 46 25.20 7.64 -11.76
N LEU A 47 26.00 7.43 -10.71
CA LEU A 47 26.31 8.39 -9.65
C LEU A 47 27.18 9.56 -10.16
N ASP A 48 27.51 9.59 -11.45
CA ASP A 48 28.39 10.58 -12.08
C ASP A 48 27.64 11.85 -12.57
N SER A 49 26.30 11.85 -12.55
CA SER A 49 25.50 12.97 -13.08
C SER A 49 25.00 13.96 -12.02
N LEU A 50 25.37 13.79 -10.75
CA LEU A 50 24.79 14.47 -9.57
C LEU A 50 25.54 15.75 -9.14
N MET A 51 26.05 16.54 -10.09
CA MET A 51 26.79 17.78 -9.79
C MET A 51 26.30 19.05 -10.50
N GLN A 52 25.14 19.03 -11.15
CA GLN A 52 24.44 20.24 -11.61
C GLN A 52 22.94 19.93 -11.46
N VAL A 53 22.16 20.64 -10.65
CA VAL A 53 21.50 21.90 -11.03
C VAL A 53 20.94 22.57 -9.76
N GLU A 54 21.13 23.88 -9.68
CA GLU A 54 20.67 24.81 -8.64
C GLU A 54 19.15 25.03 -8.58
N GLU A 55 18.73 25.65 -7.49
CA GLU A 55 17.42 26.23 -7.12
C GLU A 55 16.41 26.50 -8.25
N GLY A 56 15.14 26.11 -8.05
CA GLY A 56 14.04 26.69 -8.85
C GLY A 56 12.69 25.96 -8.79
N GLN A 57 11.73 26.61 -8.12
CA GLN A 57 10.27 26.65 -8.37
C GLN A 57 9.50 25.36 -8.77
N LEU A 58 8.42 25.13 -8.02
CA LEU A 58 7.35 24.16 -8.33
C LEU A 58 6.55 24.59 -9.59
N THR A 59 7.08 24.29 -10.77
CA THR A 59 6.31 24.36 -12.03
C THR A 59 5.57 23.05 -12.26
N PHE A 60 4.23 23.08 -12.18
CA PHE A 60 3.36 21.97 -12.59
C PHE A 60 3.30 21.94 -14.12
N SER A 61 4.30 21.32 -14.76
CA SER A 61 4.38 21.26 -16.22
C SER A 61 3.67 20.01 -16.74
N SER A 62 2.51 20.23 -17.36
CA SER A 62 1.75 19.21 -18.08
C SER A 62 2.41 18.94 -19.43
N MET A 63 3.35 17.99 -19.47
CA MET A 63 3.80 17.29 -20.68
C MET A 63 4.14 15.87 -20.25
N VAL A 64 3.24 14.89 -20.48
CA VAL A 64 3.31 13.47 -20.08
C VAL A 64 4.68 13.07 -19.52
N GLU A 65 4.94 13.45 -18.27
CA GLU A 65 6.20 13.16 -17.61
C GLU A 65 6.18 11.67 -17.31
N ASP A 66 7.32 11.00 -17.48
CA ASP A 66 7.45 9.63 -16.98
C ASP A 66 7.06 9.62 -15.50
N PRO A 67 5.95 8.95 -15.11
CA PRO A 67 5.49 8.97 -13.73
C PRO A 67 6.49 8.30 -12.78
N GLY A 68 7.47 7.56 -13.32
CA GLY A 68 8.61 7.04 -12.57
C GLY A 68 9.57 8.11 -12.05
N ARG A 69 9.58 9.32 -12.62
CA ARG A 69 10.49 10.41 -12.23
C ARG A 69 10.34 10.81 -10.75
N VAL A 70 9.18 10.60 -10.15
CA VAL A 70 8.97 10.86 -8.71
C VAL A 70 9.81 9.95 -7.80
N ASP A 71 10.33 8.84 -8.32
CA ASP A 71 11.23 7.93 -7.61
C ASP A 71 12.71 8.35 -7.77
N ASP A 72 13.02 9.32 -8.64
CA ASP A 72 14.37 9.85 -8.89
C ASP A 72 14.75 10.83 -7.77
N THR A 73 15.00 10.28 -6.58
CA THR A 73 15.40 11.04 -5.40
C THR A 73 16.62 10.41 -4.73
N ASP A 74 17.44 11.24 -4.08
CA ASP A 74 18.60 10.79 -3.29
C ASP A 74 18.19 10.06 -2.01
N LEU A 75 16.91 10.15 -1.63
CA LEU A 75 16.34 9.45 -0.49
C LEU A 75 15.96 8.01 -0.89
N PRO A 76 15.98 7.02 0.01
CA PRO A 76 15.62 5.62 -0.28
C PRO A 76 14.10 5.39 -0.45
N LEU A 77 13.40 6.34 -1.09
CA LEU A 77 11.96 6.33 -1.30
C LEU A 77 11.65 5.99 -2.76
N CYS A 78 10.63 5.14 -2.96
CA CYS A 78 10.12 4.82 -4.30
C CYS A 78 8.59 4.83 -4.35
N PRO A 79 7.96 6.02 -4.12
CA PRO A 79 6.51 6.15 -4.07
C PRO A 79 5.79 5.59 -5.29
N TYR A 80 6.26 5.84 -6.51
CA TYR A 80 5.61 5.36 -7.74
C TYR A 80 5.69 3.84 -7.86
N LEU A 81 6.88 3.23 -7.77
CA LEU A 81 7.01 1.78 -7.82
C LEU A 81 6.16 1.06 -6.77
N TRP A 82 6.10 1.59 -5.55
CA TRP A 82 5.34 1.01 -4.47
C TRP A 82 3.82 1.12 -4.63
N THR A 83 3.35 2.19 -5.29
CA THR A 83 1.93 2.50 -5.50
C THR A 83 1.39 2.07 -6.86
N LYS A 84 2.24 1.89 -7.87
CA LYS A 84 1.88 1.34 -9.19
C LYS A 84 0.97 0.10 -9.13
N PRO A 85 1.24 -0.92 -8.28
CA PRO A 85 0.35 -2.08 -8.17
C PRO A 85 -0.98 -1.79 -7.43
N MET A 86 -1.13 -0.64 -6.77
CA MET A 86 -2.33 -0.28 -6.02
C MET A 86 -3.53 -0.05 -6.93
N HIS A 87 -3.36 0.47 -8.14
CA HIS A 87 -4.48 0.72 -9.04
C HIS A 87 -5.28 -0.57 -9.31
N SER A 88 -4.60 -1.65 -9.69
CA SER A 88 -5.25 -2.95 -9.92
C SER A 88 -5.95 -3.47 -8.67
N LEU A 89 -5.33 -3.30 -7.49
CA LEU A 89 -5.88 -3.75 -6.22
C LEU A 89 -7.12 -2.94 -5.81
N VAL A 90 -7.07 -1.62 -5.93
CA VAL A 90 -8.18 -0.73 -5.59
C VAL A 90 -9.35 -0.93 -6.56
N CYS A 91 -9.09 -1.07 -7.86
CA CYS A 91 -10.14 -1.47 -8.81
C CYS A 91 -10.76 -2.82 -8.43
N LYS A 92 -9.96 -3.80 -7.99
CA LYS A 92 -10.44 -5.13 -7.61
C LYS A 92 -11.23 -5.16 -6.30
N TYR A 93 -10.87 -4.37 -5.30
CA TYR A 93 -11.47 -4.49 -3.96
C TYR A 93 -12.33 -3.30 -3.56
N ALA A 94 -12.05 -2.08 -4.01
CA ALA A 94 -12.73 -0.88 -3.53
C ALA A 94 -13.81 -0.36 -4.50
N PHE A 95 -13.66 -0.59 -5.81
CA PHE A 95 -14.55 0.01 -6.82
C PHE A 95 -15.30 -0.98 -7.72
N THR A 96 -14.93 -2.27 -7.73
CA THR A 96 -15.64 -3.28 -8.52
C THR A 96 -16.53 -4.16 -7.64
N SER A 97 -17.54 -4.76 -8.28
CA SER A 97 -18.46 -5.74 -7.69
C SER A 97 -17.73 -6.74 -6.77
N PRO A 98 -18.27 -7.05 -5.57
CA PRO A 98 -19.61 -6.75 -5.08
C PRO A 98 -19.65 -5.50 -4.18
N VAL A 99 -18.86 -4.45 -4.47
CA VAL A 99 -19.07 -3.14 -3.81
C VAL A 99 -20.50 -2.70 -4.13
N PRO A 100 -21.36 -2.49 -3.11
CA PRO A 100 -22.73 -2.10 -3.37
C PRO A 100 -22.78 -0.73 -4.05
N ALA A 101 -23.67 -0.59 -5.03
CA ALA A 101 -23.84 0.66 -5.74
C ALA A 101 -24.40 1.74 -4.80
N TRP A 102 -23.93 2.98 -4.97
CA TRP A 102 -24.52 4.13 -4.28
C TRP A 102 -25.98 4.34 -4.71
N GLU A 103 -26.28 4.08 -5.99
CA GLU A 103 -27.62 4.23 -6.54
C GLU A 103 -28.39 2.90 -6.43
N PRO A 104 -29.62 2.91 -5.88
CA PRO A 104 -30.50 1.75 -5.91
C PRO A 104 -30.80 1.38 -7.37
N THR A 105 -30.58 0.13 -7.75
CA THR A 105 -31.01 -0.43 -9.05
C THR A 105 -32.52 -0.65 -9.03
N ASP A 106 -33.30 0.41 -8.91
CA ASP A 106 -34.75 0.32 -8.94
C ASP A 106 -35.21 0.35 -10.40
N SER A 107 -35.18 -0.81 -11.06
CA SER A 107 -35.63 -1.01 -12.45
C SER A 107 -37.15 -0.81 -12.64
N THR A 108 -37.85 -0.25 -11.65
CA THR A 108 -39.30 -0.06 -11.63
C THR A 108 -39.73 1.40 -11.75
N ARG A 109 -38.80 2.37 -11.87
CA ARG A 109 -39.19 3.76 -12.13
C ARG A 109 -39.42 4.00 -13.61
N GLY A 110 -40.70 3.91 -14.01
CA GLY A 110 -41.19 4.49 -15.25
C GLY A 110 -40.80 5.97 -15.38
N ALA A 111 -40.76 6.44 -16.62
CA ALA A 111 -40.09 7.65 -17.11
C ALA A 111 -40.52 9.04 -16.53
N GLU A 112 -41.11 9.11 -15.33
CA GLU A 112 -41.63 10.36 -14.73
C GLU A 112 -41.33 10.52 -13.23
N ALA A 113 -40.24 9.98 -12.71
CA ALA A 113 -39.88 10.21 -11.30
C ALA A 113 -39.13 11.54 -11.11
N GLN A 114 -39.77 12.53 -10.47
CA GLN A 114 -39.09 13.73 -9.97
C GLN A 114 -37.87 13.35 -9.11
N PRO A 115 -36.73 14.07 -9.21
CA PRO A 115 -35.57 13.81 -8.37
C PRO A 115 -35.96 14.04 -6.90
N SER A 116 -35.88 13.00 -6.07
CA SER A 116 -36.14 13.10 -4.64
C SER A 116 -35.07 13.98 -3.99
N SER A 117 -35.49 14.97 -3.19
CA SER A 117 -34.58 15.85 -2.44
C SER A 117 -33.93 15.16 -1.23
N THR A 118 -34.23 13.89 -0.98
CA THR A 118 -33.67 13.10 0.10
C THR A 118 -32.36 12.44 -0.36
N PRO A 119 -31.24 12.65 0.34
CA PRO A 119 -30.00 11.93 0.06
C PRO A 119 -30.26 10.42 0.08
N LEU A 120 -29.72 9.71 -0.91
CA LEU A 120 -29.75 8.25 -0.91
C LEU A 120 -29.00 7.72 0.32
N PRO A 121 -29.50 6.66 0.98
CA PRO A 121 -28.78 6.03 2.08
C PRO A 121 -27.46 5.47 1.57
N GLU A 122 -26.40 5.67 2.35
CA GLU A 122 -25.08 5.12 2.04
C GLU A 122 -25.14 3.58 2.05
N PRO A 123 -24.50 2.91 1.09
CA PRO A 123 -24.50 1.45 1.05
C PRO A 123 -23.77 0.85 2.26
N GLU A 124 -24.36 -0.18 2.85
CA GLU A 124 -23.70 -0.97 3.90
C GLU A 124 -22.53 -1.77 3.30
N LEU A 125 -21.32 -1.57 3.84
CA LEU A 125 -20.12 -2.25 3.36
C LEU A 125 -19.77 -3.48 4.19
N ASP A 126 -20.39 -3.71 5.35
CA ASP A 126 -20.15 -4.89 6.20
C ASP A 126 -20.90 -6.14 5.72
N GLU A 127 -21.01 -6.27 4.40
CA GLU A 127 -21.66 -7.41 3.76
C GLU A 127 -20.67 -8.56 3.59
N PRO A 128 -21.08 -9.81 3.82
CA PRO A 128 -20.18 -10.96 3.77
C PRO A 128 -19.54 -11.15 2.38
N GLU A 129 -20.20 -10.71 1.30
CA GLU A 129 -19.64 -10.74 -0.05
C GLU A 129 -18.46 -9.78 -0.22
N TYR A 130 -18.55 -8.57 0.34
CA TYR A 130 -17.51 -7.54 0.25
C TYR A 130 -16.40 -7.74 1.28
N VAL A 131 -16.76 -7.85 2.56
CA VAL A 131 -15.78 -8.04 3.65
C VAL A 131 -15.12 -9.40 3.54
N GLY A 132 -15.88 -10.46 3.25
CA GLY A 132 -15.35 -11.81 3.20
C GLY A 132 -14.24 -12.00 2.16
N ARG A 133 -14.26 -11.29 1.02
CA ARG A 133 -13.13 -11.32 0.06
C ARG A 133 -11.90 -10.58 0.57
N ILE A 134 -12.09 -9.48 1.29
CA ILE A 134 -11.00 -8.67 1.85
C ILE A 134 -10.26 -9.47 2.93
N GLU A 135 -11.01 -10.15 3.79
CA GLU A 135 -10.48 -10.98 4.88
C GLU A 135 -9.82 -12.27 4.38
N ARG A 136 -10.45 -12.97 3.42
CA ARG A 136 -9.90 -14.18 2.81
C ARG A 136 -8.56 -13.92 2.16
N ASP A 137 -8.50 -12.88 1.32
CA ASP A 137 -7.31 -12.51 0.54
C ASP A 137 -6.32 -11.67 1.36
N LYS A 138 -6.71 -11.30 2.60
CA LYS A 138 -5.89 -10.55 3.57
C LYS A 138 -5.32 -9.27 3.00
N VAL A 139 -6.08 -8.60 2.13
CA VAL A 139 -5.56 -7.50 1.32
C VAL A 139 -5.11 -6.32 2.18
N ILE A 140 -5.89 -5.94 3.20
CA ILE A 140 -5.56 -4.86 4.14
C ILE A 140 -4.34 -5.24 4.99
N HIS A 141 -4.35 -6.45 5.57
CA HIS A 141 -3.24 -6.96 6.36
C HIS A 141 -1.92 -6.97 5.57
N LYS A 142 -1.96 -7.39 4.30
CA LYS A 142 -0.81 -7.40 3.40
C LYS A 142 -0.31 -5.98 3.09
N GLN A 143 -1.21 -5.02 2.84
CA GLN A 143 -0.78 -3.64 2.60
C GLN A 143 -0.20 -2.99 3.86
N LEU A 144 -0.78 -3.25 5.04
CA LEU A 144 -0.23 -2.79 6.32
C LEU A 144 1.17 -3.37 6.57
N ALA A 145 1.36 -4.66 6.33
CA ALA A 145 2.66 -5.31 6.46
C ALA A 145 3.70 -4.69 5.50
N LYS A 146 3.34 -4.51 4.21
CA LYS A 146 4.20 -3.85 3.22
C LYS A 146 4.56 -2.42 3.62
N ALA A 147 3.59 -1.64 4.08
CA ALA A 147 3.82 -0.27 4.51
C ALA A 147 4.79 -0.21 5.71
N GLY A 148 4.59 -1.08 6.70
CA GLY A 148 5.49 -1.21 7.85
C GLY A 148 6.92 -1.59 7.46
N LEU A 149 7.08 -2.61 6.60
CA LEU A 149 8.40 -3.04 6.12
C LEU A 149 9.12 -1.94 5.32
N ARG A 150 8.41 -1.26 4.43
CA ARG A 150 8.97 -0.15 3.62
C ARG A 150 9.38 1.02 4.51
N LEU A 151 8.53 1.41 5.45
CA LEU A 151 8.85 2.49 6.39
C LEU A 151 10.06 2.13 7.25
N ALA A 152 10.11 0.91 7.79
CA ALA A 152 11.24 0.44 8.58
C ALA A 152 12.54 0.44 7.76
N ALA A 153 12.50 -0.01 6.50
CA ALA A 153 13.66 0.03 5.61
C ALA A 153 14.13 1.47 5.36
N VAL A 154 13.22 2.39 5.04
CA VAL A 154 13.53 3.81 4.86
C VAL A 154 14.17 4.40 6.12
N LEU A 155 13.57 4.16 7.29
CA LEU A 155 14.09 4.67 8.56
C LEU A 155 15.48 4.09 8.86
N ASN A 156 15.69 2.79 8.63
CA ASN A 156 16.99 2.16 8.82
C ASN A 156 18.06 2.76 7.92
N THR A 157 17.74 3.02 6.65
CA THR A 157 18.68 3.69 5.73
C THR A 157 18.99 5.13 6.14
N LEU A 158 18.04 5.86 6.71
CA LEU A 158 18.23 7.26 7.10
C LEU A 158 18.88 7.44 8.48
N LEU A 159 18.65 6.50 9.40
CA LEU A 159 19.00 6.67 10.82
C LEU A 159 20.15 5.78 11.28
N LEU A 160 20.43 4.66 10.59
CA LEU A 160 21.55 3.80 10.96
C LEU A 160 22.84 4.31 10.30
N PRO A 161 23.94 4.45 11.07
CA PRO A 161 25.22 4.85 10.51
C PRO A 161 25.72 3.78 9.53
N ALA A 162 26.30 4.21 8.41
CA ALA A 162 26.86 3.33 7.39
C ALA A 162 28.01 2.44 7.90
N ASP A 163 28.60 2.79 9.06
CA ASP A 163 29.82 2.18 9.60
C ASP A 163 29.57 1.15 10.72
N ALA A 164 28.36 0.58 10.80
CA ALA A 164 28.08 -0.52 11.75
C ALA A 164 28.68 -1.88 11.31
N ASP A 165 29.39 -1.91 10.18
CA ASP A 165 30.09 -3.07 9.65
C ASP A 165 31.61 -2.86 9.77
N GLY A 166 32.23 -3.21 10.91
CA GLY A 166 33.71 -3.31 10.92
C GLY A 166 34.51 -3.14 12.22
N SER A 167 33.97 -3.36 13.41
CA SER A 167 34.82 -3.50 14.60
C SER A 167 34.21 -4.38 15.68
N TRP A 168 34.44 -5.69 15.58
CA TRP A 168 34.50 -6.61 16.70
C TRP A 168 35.79 -7.42 16.60
#